data_AF-A0A174AVT2-F1
#
_entry.id   AF-A0A174AVT2-F1
#
_cell.length_a   1.000
_cell.length_b   1.000
_cell.length_c   1.000
_cell.angle_alpha   90.00
_cell.angle_beta   90.00
_cell.angle_gamma   90.00
#
_symmetry.space_group_name_H-M   'P 1'
#
loop_
_entity.id
_entity.type
_entity.pdbx_description
1 polymer ?
#
loop_
_entity_poly.entity_id
_entity_poly.type
_entity_poly.pdbx_seq_one_letter_code
_entity_poly.pdbx_strand_id
1 'polypeptide(L)'
;MGKRYYWLKLPDDFFRQKPIKKLRRIAGGDTYTIIYLKMLLVSLKNEGKLFFDGVEENFTEEIALELDEEEENVKVTVQFLMAQGLLQLIDESEYELTECSRMVGSESASAERMRRLRDKKTSQCDIGVTQQLHLSDVEKEIEIEKDKEIENKYICPEVNSGQPQPKVEIEPVTESRTKVEIEPSCSKAELKVETEPAQADVFIKLPLINGDDYLVTKEYVKELKELYPAVDVEQALRNMRGWLDSNPRNKKTPRGIKRFITGWISREQDKAPRVPDKPKPVSQNRFNNFHQRDYDFAEYERQLLKRE
;
A
#
# COMPACT_ATOMS: atom_id res chain seq x y z
N MET A 1 7.55 2.72 0.73
CA MET A 1 6.36 1.90 1.02
C MET A 1 6.81 0.51 1.41
N GLY A 2 6.10 -0.20 2.29
CA GLY A 2 6.43 -1.61 2.56
C GLY A 2 6.13 -2.48 1.33
N LYS A 3 6.98 -3.49 1.07
CA LYS A 3 6.76 -4.46 -0.03
C LYS A 3 5.44 -5.20 0.24
N ARG A 4 4.56 -5.25 -0.77
CA ARG A 4 3.29 -6.00 -0.78
C ARG A 4 3.40 -7.12 -1.81
N TYR A 5 2.92 -8.30 -1.44
CA TYR A 5 2.88 -9.45 -2.33
C TYR A 5 1.44 -9.74 -2.71
N TYR A 6 1.26 -10.07 -3.99
CA TYR A 6 -0.01 -10.44 -4.59
C TYR A 6 0.13 -11.85 -5.15
N TRP A 7 -0.91 -12.66 -5.02
CA TRP A 7 -0.98 -13.96 -5.67
C TRP A 7 -2.37 -14.22 -6.21
N LEU A 8 -2.39 -15.00 -7.29
CA LEU A 8 -3.61 -15.57 -7.84
C LEU A 8 -3.79 -16.98 -7.25
N LYS A 9 -4.92 -17.20 -6.58
CA LYS A 9 -5.37 -18.51 -6.09
C LYS A 9 -6.42 -19.04 -7.07
N LEU A 10 -5.96 -19.87 -8.01
CA LEU A 10 -6.83 -20.54 -8.97
C LEU A 10 -7.68 -21.64 -8.29
N PRO A 11 -9.01 -21.61 -8.42
CA PRO A 11 -9.88 -22.71 -8.02
C PRO A 11 -9.55 -24.00 -8.77
N ASP A 12 -9.77 -25.15 -8.15
CA ASP A 12 -9.56 -26.49 -8.75
C ASP A 12 -10.52 -26.79 -9.90
N ASP A 13 -11.62 -26.03 -10.01
CA ASP A 13 -12.62 -26.10 -11.06
C ASP A 13 -12.44 -25.04 -12.16
N PHE A 14 -11.44 -24.16 -12.09
CA PHE A 14 -11.25 -23.04 -13.04
C PHE A 14 -11.38 -23.46 -14.51
N PHE A 15 -10.58 -24.44 -14.94
CA PHE A 15 -10.61 -24.95 -16.32
C PHE A 15 -11.86 -25.81 -16.63
N ARG A 16 -12.64 -26.16 -15.60
CA ARG A 16 -13.90 -26.92 -15.74
C ARG A 16 -15.10 -26.01 -15.95
N GLN A 17 -14.99 -24.72 -15.62
CA GLN A 17 -16.04 -23.72 -15.80
C GLN A 17 -16.42 -23.59 -17.28
N LYS A 18 -17.73 -23.44 -17.55
CA LYS A 18 -18.26 -23.38 -18.91
C LYS A 18 -17.68 -22.22 -19.74
N PRO A 19 -17.50 -20.99 -19.20
CA PRO A 19 -16.88 -19.89 -19.94
C PRO A 19 -15.45 -20.20 -20.36
N ILE A 20 -14.62 -20.72 -19.45
CA ILE A 20 -13.22 -21.06 -19.72
C ILE A 20 -13.11 -22.20 -20.74
N LYS A 21 -13.96 -23.23 -20.64
CA LYS A 21 -14.04 -24.29 -21.67
C LYS A 21 -14.44 -23.75 -23.04
N LYS A 22 -15.34 -22.77 -23.07
CA LYS A 22 -15.78 -22.13 -24.32
C LYS A 22 -14.68 -21.28 -24.93
N LEU A 23 -13.93 -20.53 -24.13
CA LEU A 23 -12.76 -19.76 -24.56
C LEU A 23 -11.70 -20.66 -25.20
N ARG A 24 -11.38 -21.77 -24.53
CA ARG A 24 -10.39 -22.76 -25.00
C ARG A 24 -10.78 -23.55 -26.24
N ARG A 25 -12.05 -23.53 -26.65
CA ARG A 25 -12.52 -24.19 -27.89
C ARG A 25 -12.25 -23.35 -29.13
N ILE A 26 -12.00 -22.05 -28.98
CA ILE A 26 -11.67 -21.17 -30.10
C ILE A 26 -10.24 -21.48 -30.55
N ALA A 27 -9.93 -21.30 -31.84
CA ALA A 27 -8.54 -21.35 -32.30
C ALA A 27 -7.71 -20.32 -31.53
N GLY A 28 -6.55 -20.70 -30.99
CA GLY A 28 -5.77 -19.82 -30.09
C GLY A 28 -6.35 -19.71 -28.67
N GLY A 29 -7.35 -20.52 -28.30
CA GLY A 29 -8.02 -20.45 -27.01
C GLY A 29 -7.13 -20.65 -25.78
N ASP A 30 -6.03 -21.40 -25.91
CA ASP A 30 -5.03 -21.50 -24.85
C ASP A 30 -4.27 -20.18 -24.65
N THR A 31 -3.92 -19.47 -25.73
CA THR A 31 -3.36 -18.11 -25.69
C THR A 31 -4.31 -17.13 -25.01
N TYR A 32 -5.60 -17.14 -25.40
CA TYR A 32 -6.61 -16.27 -24.79
C TYR A 32 -6.81 -16.55 -23.30
N THR A 33 -6.68 -17.82 -22.90
CA THR A 33 -6.74 -18.21 -21.49
C THR A 33 -5.54 -17.66 -20.73
N ILE A 34 -4.34 -17.69 -21.33
CA ILE A 34 -3.13 -17.09 -20.74
C ILE A 34 -3.28 -15.58 -20.63
N ILE A 35 -3.77 -14.90 -21.67
CA ILE A 35 -4.06 -13.45 -21.65
C ILE A 35 -5.01 -13.11 -20.51
N TYR A 36 -6.10 -13.85 -20.33
CA TYR A 36 -7.02 -13.63 -19.22
C TYR A 36 -6.34 -13.80 -17.85
N LEU A 37 -5.50 -14.81 -17.66
CA LEU A 37 -4.72 -14.99 -16.43
C LEU A 37 -3.73 -13.85 -16.20
N LYS A 38 -3.08 -13.34 -17.25
CA LYS A 38 -2.20 -12.17 -17.19
C LYS A 38 -2.97 -10.90 -16.81
N MET A 39 -4.14 -10.65 -17.40
CA MET A 39 -5.04 -9.55 -17.02
C MET A 39 -5.42 -9.61 -15.53
N LEU A 40 -5.77 -10.81 -15.03
CA LEU A 40 -6.03 -11.02 -13.61
C LEU A 40 -4.80 -10.63 -12.76
N LEU A 41 -3.59 -11.03 -13.15
CA LEU A 41 -2.34 -10.72 -12.42
C LEU A 41 -2.01 -9.22 -12.38
N VAL A 42 -2.22 -8.50 -13.48
CA VAL A 42 -2.01 -7.05 -13.55
C VAL A 42 -3.00 -6.32 -12.64
N SER A 43 -4.27 -6.70 -12.72
CA SER A 43 -5.36 -6.07 -11.96
C SER A 43 -5.23 -6.22 -10.42
N LEU A 44 -4.36 -7.11 -9.93
CA LEU A 44 -4.23 -7.40 -8.48
C LEU A 44 -3.82 -6.17 -7.66
N LYS A 45 -3.01 -5.28 -8.25
CA LYS A 45 -2.58 -4.04 -7.59
C LYS A 45 -3.74 -3.08 -7.38
N ASN A 46 -4.78 -3.21 -8.19
CA ASN A 46 -5.91 -2.30 -8.33
C ASN A 46 -7.25 -3.00 -8.01
N GLU A 47 -7.21 -4.04 -7.15
CA GLU A 47 -8.42 -4.73 -6.67
C GLU A 47 -9.29 -5.36 -7.76
N GLY A 48 -8.68 -5.79 -8.87
CA GLY A 48 -9.39 -6.40 -9.99
C GLY A 48 -9.78 -5.43 -11.09
N LYS A 49 -9.34 -4.18 -11.00
CA LYS A 49 -9.58 -3.13 -11.99
C LYS A 49 -8.42 -2.97 -12.94
N LEU A 50 -8.73 -2.65 -14.19
CA LEU A 50 -7.82 -2.27 -15.25
C LEU A 50 -8.21 -0.86 -15.71
N PHE A 51 -7.22 -0.02 -15.91
CA PHE A 51 -7.40 1.37 -16.32
C PHE A 51 -6.90 1.56 -17.74
N PHE A 52 -7.55 2.45 -18.47
CA PHE A 52 -7.13 2.95 -19.76
C PHE A 52 -6.64 4.38 -19.57
N ASP A 53 -5.32 4.58 -19.57
CA ASP A 53 -4.71 5.88 -19.36
C ASP A 53 -4.63 6.71 -20.66
N GLY A 54 -5.01 6.12 -21.80
CA GLY A 54 -5.00 6.77 -23.12
C GLY A 54 -3.60 6.89 -23.70
N VAL A 55 -2.72 5.95 -23.35
CA VAL A 55 -1.35 5.88 -23.90
C VAL A 55 -1.40 5.39 -25.34
N GLU A 56 -2.29 4.44 -25.62
CA GLU A 56 -2.60 3.93 -26.97
C GLU A 56 -3.99 4.41 -27.43
N GLU A 57 -4.34 4.14 -28.70
CA GLU A 57 -5.62 4.60 -29.27
C GLU A 57 -6.82 3.88 -28.64
N ASN A 58 -6.63 2.62 -28.24
CA ASN A 58 -7.69 1.75 -27.72
C ASN A 58 -7.24 0.99 -26.46
N PHE A 59 -8.20 0.66 -25.58
CA PHE A 59 -7.96 -0.18 -24.40
C PHE A 59 -7.27 -1.52 -24.74
N THR A 60 -7.61 -2.12 -25.88
CA THR A 60 -7.01 -3.39 -26.31
C THR A 60 -5.53 -3.28 -26.65
N GLU A 61 -5.11 -2.16 -27.22
CA GLU A 61 -3.70 -1.89 -27.56
C GLU A 61 -2.87 -1.62 -26.31
N GLU A 62 -3.41 -0.83 -25.37
CA GLU A 62 -2.72 -0.52 -24.12
C GLU A 62 -2.52 -1.79 -23.26
N ILE A 63 -3.54 -2.64 -23.16
CA ILE A 63 -3.41 -3.93 -22.48
C ILE A 63 -2.48 -4.88 -23.24
N ALA A 64 -2.46 -4.85 -24.58
CA ALA A 64 -1.52 -5.66 -25.36
C ALA A 64 -0.06 -5.27 -25.06
N LEU A 65 0.22 -3.97 -24.96
CA LEU A 65 1.51 -3.44 -24.54
C LEU A 65 1.85 -3.84 -23.10
N GLU A 66 0.91 -3.75 -22.17
CA GLU A 66 1.17 -4.10 -20.75
C GLU A 66 1.41 -5.61 -20.55
N LEU A 67 0.78 -6.46 -21.36
CA LEU A 67 0.88 -7.92 -21.23
C LEU A 67 2.00 -8.56 -22.06
N ASP A 68 2.67 -7.78 -22.92
CA ASP A 68 3.59 -8.25 -23.96
C ASP A 68 2.91 -9.30 -24.87
N GLU A 69 1.70 -9.01 -25.36
CA GLU A 69 0.89 -9.91 -26.19
C GLU A 69 0.44 -9.21 -27.47
N GLU A 70 0.04 -9.99 -28.48
CA GLU A 70 -0.43 -9.44 -29.76
C GLU A 70 -1.83 -8.81 -29.61
N GLU A 71 -2.01 -7.63 -30.19
CA GLU A 71 -3.25 -6.83 -30.12
C GLU A 71 -4.49 -7.64 -30.54
N GLU A 72 -4.40 -8.40 -31.63
CA GLU A 72 -5.51 -9.22 -32.13
C GLU A 72 -5.95 -10.28 -31.10
N ASN A 73 -5.00 -10.91 -30.41
CA ASN A 73 -5.29 -11.91 -29.39
C ASN A 73 -5.93 -11.28 -28.15
N VAL A 74 -5.45 -10.10 -27.74
CA VAL A 74 -6.04 -9.34 -26.63
C VAL A 74 -7.45 -8.89 -26.99
N LYS A 75 -7.67 -8.39 -28.20
CA LYS A 75 -8.98 -7.95 -28.70
C LYS A 75 -10.02 -9.07 -28.68
N VAL A 76 -9.68 -10.24 -29.20
CA VAL A 76 -10.56 -11.43 -29.15
C VAL A 76 -10.86 -11.83 -27.71
N THR A 77 -9.84 -11.78 -26.83
CA THR A 77 -9.99 -12.11 -25.41
C THR A 77 -10.92 -11.13 -24.69
N VAL A 78 -10.69 -9.83 -24.82
CA VAL A 78 -11.50 -8.75 -24.21
C VAL A 78 -12.96 -8.87 -24.65
N GLN A 79 -13.21 -9.01 -25.96
CA GLN A 79 -14.58 -9.18 -26.49
C GLN A 79 -15.27 -10.42 -25.91
N PHE A 80 -14.56 -11.55 -25.82
CA PHE A 80 -15.09 -12.76 -25.22
C PHE A 80 -15.42 -12.57 -23.74
N LEU A 81 -14.52 -11.95 -22.97
CA LEU A 81 -14.69 -11.73 -21.54
C LEU A 81 -15.88 -10.80 -21.26
N MET A 82 -16.04 -9.73 -22.04
CA MET A 82 -17.23 -8.85 -21.97
C MET A 82 -18.51 -9.63 -22.27
N ALA A 83 -18.52 -10.44 -23.32
CA ALA A 83 -19.69 -11.24 -23.71
C ALA A 83 -20.05 -12.35 -22.70
N GLN A 84 -19.08 -12.84 -21.91
CA GLN A 84 -19.33 -13.80 -20.83
C GLN A 84 -19.53 -13.14 -19.45
N GLY A 85 -19.45 -11.81 -19.36
CA GLY A 85 -19.56 -11.07 -18.09
C GLY A 85 -18.37 -11.26 -17.14
N LEU A 86 -17.23 -11.72 -17.65
CA LEU A 86 -15.98 -11.89 -16.91
C LEU A 86 -15.15 -10.59 -16.85
N LEU A 87 -15.45 -9.64 -17.73
CA LEU A 87 -14.93 -8.29 -17.78
C LEU A 87 -16.10 -7.33 -17.97
N GLN A 88 -16.18 -6.26 -17.18
CA GLN A 88 -17.24 -5.27 -17.26
C GLN A 88 -16.65 -3.87 -17.39
N LEU A 89 -17.25 -3.03 -18.24
CA LEU A 89 -16.93 -1.62 -18.30
C LEU A 89 -17.69 -0.92 -17.17
N ILE A 90 -16.96 -0.30 -16.24
CA ILE A 90 -17.53 0.45 -15.12
C ILE A 90 -17.69 1.93 -15.51
N ASP A 91 -16.66 2.47 -16.15
CA ASP A 91 -16.61 3.85 -16.67
C ASP A 91 -15.88 3.86 -18.02
N GLU A 92 -15.82 4.99 -18.71
CA GLU A 92 -15.20 5.12 -20.05
C GLU A 92 -13.74 4.62 -20.11
N SER A 93 -13.00 4.73 -18.99
CA SER A 93 -11.60 4.30 -18.88
C SER A 93 -11.36 3.23 -17.80
N GLU A 94 -12.40 2.65 -17.20
CA GLU A 94 -12.27 1.70 -16.09
C GLU A 94 -12.99 0.39 -16.39
N TYR A 95 -12.23 -0.72 -16.35
CA TYR A 95 -12.72 -2.07 -16.56
C TYR A 95 -12.52 -2.93 -15.32
N GLU A 96 -13.51 -3.72 -14.94
CA GLU A 96 -13.47 -4.60 -13.78
C GLU A 96 -13.53 -6.08 -14.18
N LEU A 97 -12.61 -6.88 -13.64
CA LEU A 97 -12.60 -8.33 -13.74
C LEU A 97 -13.45 -8.92 -12.60
N THR A 98 -14.67 -9.31 -12.93
CA THR A 98 -15.72 -9.67 -11.96
C THR A 98 -15.36 -10.84 -11.05
N GLU A 99 -14.63 -11.84 -11.56
CA GLU A 99 -14.22 -13.01 -10.78
C GLU A 99 -12.91 -12.79 -10.00
N CYS A 100 -12.27 -11.61 -10.12
CA CYS A 100 -10.98 -11.34 -9.51
C CYS A 100 -11.03 -11.47 -7.97
N SER A 101 -12.05 -10.92 -7.31
CA SER A 101 -12.18 -10.96 -5.85
C SER A 101 -12.28 -12.39 -5.28
N ARG A 102 -12.79 -13.35 -6.06
CA ARG A 102 -12.89 -14.76 -5.66
C ARG A 102 -11.56 -15.50 -5.78
N MET A 103 -10.66 -15.02 -6.64
CA MET A 103 -9.44 -15.72 -7.04
C MET A 103 -8.16 -15.07 -6.48
N VAL A 104 -8.25 -13.99 -5.70
CA VAL A 104 -7.09 -13.16 -5.35
C VAL A 104 -6.88 -13.04 -3.85
N GLY A 105 -5.61 -13.06 -3.44
CA GLY A 105 -5.19 -12.72 -2.08
C GLY A 105 -4.01 -11.73 -2.06
N SER A 106 -3.84 -11.04 -0.94
CA SER A 106 -2.71 -10.16 -0.69
C SER A 106 -2.11 -10.40 0.70
N GLU A 107 -0.79 -10.31 0.81
CA GLU A 107 -0.03 -10.54 2.03
C GLU A 107 0.99 -9.43 2.22
N SER A 108 1.20 -9.04 3.47
CA SER A 108 2.29 -8.12 3.82
C SER A 108 3.62 -8.85 3.85
N ALA A 109 4.73 -8.15 3.61
CA ALA A 109 6.06 -8.75 3.73
C ALA A 109 6.33 -9.42 5.09
N SER A 110 5.68 -8.97 6.17
CA SER A 110 5.81 -9.63 7.47
C SER A 110 5.08 -10.97 7.53
N ALA A 111 3.89 -11.05 6.94
CA ALA A 111 3.11 -12.27 6.90
C ALA A 111 3.77 -13.31 5.96
N GLU A 112 4.31 -12.88 4.81
CA GLU A 112 5.08 -13.75 3.90
C GLU A 112 6.30 -14.36 4.60
N ARG A 113 7.06 -13.55 5.35
CA ARG A 113 8.20 -14.04 6.16
C ARG A 113 7.76 -15.09 7.17
N MET A 114 6.63 -14.87 7.85
CA MET A 114 6.09 -15.81 8.82
C MET A 114 5.62 -17.12 8.17
N ARG A 115 5.02 -17.05 6.97
CA ARG A 115 4.69 -18.24 6.18
C ARG A 115 5.94 -19.04 5.82
N ARG A 116 6.97 -18.40 5.25
CA ARG A 116 8.26 -19.04 4.93
C ARG A 116 8.92 -19.68 6.15
N LEU A 117 8.85 -19.03 7.32
CA LEU A 117 9.39 -19.58 8.57
C LEU A 117 8.63 -20.85 9.00
N ARG A 118 7.30 -20.86 8.87
CA ARG A 118 6.46 -22.04 9.19
C ARG A 118 6.72 -23.19 8.21
N ASP A 119 6.86 -22.89 6.93
CA ASP A 119 7.15 -23.89 5.89
C ASP A 119 8.52 -24.55 6.15
N LYS A 120 9.55 -23.75 6.49
CA LYS A 120 10.87 -24.27 6.89
C LYS A 120 10.82 -25.13 8.15
N LYS A 121 10.05 -24.73 9.17
CA LYS A 121 9.88 -25.54 10.39
C LYS A 121 9.20 -26.88 10.10
N THR A 122 8.20 -26.88 9.23
CA THR A 122 7.47 -28.11 8.86
C THR A 122 8.39 -29.08 8.09
N SER A 123 9.27 -28.57 7.22
CA SER A 123 10.26 -29.40 6.50
C SER A 123 11.38 -29.98 7.36
N GLN A 124 11.61 -29.46 8.57
CA GLN A 124 12.64 -29.94 9.49
C GLN A 124 12.14 -31.02 10.47
N CYS A 125 10.84 -31.35 10.45
CA CYS A 125 10.25 -32.29 11.40
C CYS A 125 10.41 -33.77 11.03
N ASP A 126 11.01 -34.11 9.88
CA ASP A 126 11.17 -35.51 9.44
C ASP A 126 12.53 -36.14 9.76
N ILE A 127 13.40 -35.45 10.52
CA ILE A 127 14.65 -36.06 11.02
C ILE A 127 14.52 -36.25 12.53
N GLY A 128 14.26 -37.50 12.90
CA GLY A 128 14.33 -37.94 14.28
C GLY A 128 15.74 -37.80 14.86
N VAL A 129 15.76 -37.68 16.19
CA VAL A 129 16.92 -37.65 17.11
C VAL A 129 17.36 -36.24 17.54
N THR A 130 16.81 -35.86 18.69
CA THR A 130 17.32 -34.97 19.75
C THR A 130 18.76 -34.47 19.63
N GLN A 131 18.92 -33.14 19.72
CA GLN A 131 19.68 -32.50 20.80
C GLN A 131 18.99 -31.18 21.19
N GLN A 132 18.90 -30.94 22.50
CA GLN A 132 18.43 -29.70 23.09
C GLN A 132 19.42 -28.58 22.73
N LEU A 133 19.12 -27.82 21.68
CA LEU A 133 19.95 -26.68 21.27
C LEU A 133 19.80 -25.54 22.27
N HIS A 134 20.96 -25.09 22.74
CA HIS A 134 21.15 -23.97 23.65
C HIS A 134 20.47 -22.70 23.13
N LEU A 135 19.98 -21.87 24.07
CA LEU A 135 19.51 -20.50 23.83
C LEU A 135 20.69 -19.55 23.53
N SER A 136 21.48 -19.87 22.51
CA SER A 136 22.55 -19.03 22.01
C SER A 136 22.84 -19.41 20.56
N ASP A 137 21.95 -19.00 19.67
CA ASP A 137 22.26 -18.63 18.28
C ASP A 137 21.07 -17.82 17.76
N VAL A 138 21.06 -16.54 18.12
CA VAL A 138 20.29 -15.54 17.40
C VAL A 138 21.06 -15.27 16.12
N GLU A 139 20.85 -16.09 15.10
CA GLU A 139 21.16 -15.71 13.72
C GLU A 139 20.17 -14.62 13.29
N LYS A 140 20.47 -13.39 13.72
CA LYS A 140 20.10 -12.17 13.00
C LYS A 140 20.94 -12.14 11.72
N GLU A 141 20.56 -12.94 10.73
CA GLU A 141 21.04 -12.71 9.37
C GLU A 141 20.22 -11.57 8.74
N ILE A 142 20.89 -10.43 8.79
CA ILE A 142 20.82 -9.23 7.96
C ILE A 142 20.27 -9.52 6.54
N GLU A 143 19.30 -8.72 6.09
CA GLU A 143 18.94 -8.58 4.67
C GLU A 143 20.19 -8.17 3.87
N ILE A 144 20.82 -9.13 3.19
CA ILE A 144 21.74 -8.85 2.08
C ILE A 144 20.87 -8.64 0.84
N GLU A 145 20.50 -7.38 0.55
CA GLU A 145 20.11 -6.98 -0.80
C GLU A 145 21.37 -7.04 -1.68
N LYS A 146 21.37 -7.97 -2.65
CA LYS A 146 22.31 -7.97 -3.78
C LYS A 146 21.94 -6.82 -4.70
N ASP A 147 22.55 -5.65 -4.50
CA ASP A 147 22.68 -4.66 -5.56
C ASP A 147 23.89 -5.04 -6.43
N LYS A 148 23.63 -5.29 -7.71
CA LYS A 148 24.66 -5.31 -8.75
C LYS A 148 25.11 -3.86 -8.96
N GLU A 149 26.25 -3.48 -8.42
CA GLU A 149 27.00 -2.32 -8.88
C GLU A 149 27.59 -2.64 -10.27
N ILE A 150 27.06 -2.01 -11.32
CA ILE A 150 27.85 -1.74 -12.53
C ILE A 150 28.59 -0.44 -12.25
N GLU A 151 29.83 -0.57 -11.77
CA GLU A 151 30.78 0.52 -11.63
C GLU A 151 31.25 0.93 -13.03
N ASN A 152 30.67 2.01 -13.58
CA ASN A 152 31.22 2.74 -14.72
C ASN A 152 32.54 3.39 -14.27
N LYS A 153 33.64 2.64 -14.41
CA LYS A 153 34.99 3.14 -14.18
C LYS A 153 35.64 3.45 -15.52
N TYR A 154 35.69 4.74 -15.84
CA TYR A 154 36.58 5.30 -16.83
C TYR A 154 38.02 4.87 -16.54
N ILE A 155 38.64 4.19 -17.49
CA ILE A 155 40.10 4.10 -17.64
C ILE A 155 40.37 4.43 -19.11
N CYS A 156 40.96 5.60 -19.34
CA CYS A 156 41.59 5.98 -20.60
C CYS A 156 42.85 5.14 -20.84
N PRO A 157 43.24 4.98 -22.11
CA PRO A 157 44.64 5.27 -22.42
C PRO A 157 44.82 6.17 -23.64
N GLU A 158 45.77 7.09 -23.44
CA GLU A 158 46.85 7.47 -24.36
C GLU A 158 46.57 8.28 -25.64
N VAL A 159 46.88 9.57 -25.48
CA VAL A 159 47.75 10.41 -26.32
C VAL A 159 48.43 9.69 -27.51
N ASN A 160 48.15 10.17 -28.74
CA ASN A 160 49.17 10.78 -29.58
C ASN A 160 48.62 11.45 -30.84
N SER A 161 49.39 12.44 -31.31
CA SER A 161 49.43 13.09 -32.65
C SER A 161 48.40 14.17 -33.04
N GLY A 162 48.81 15.43 -32.90
CA GLY A 162 49.26 16.22 -34.06
C GLY A 162 48.22 16.97 -34.94
N GLN A 163 48.11 18.28 -34.69
CA GLN A 163 47.67 19.41 -35.56
C GLN A 163 48.22 19.39 -37.03
N PRO A 164 47.89 20.35 -37.96
CA PRO A 164 46.87 21.45 -37.95
C PRO A 164 46.12 21.79 -39.30
N GLN A 165 44.94 22.46 -39.23
CA GLN A 165 44.39 23.62 -40.01
C GLN A 165 44.35 23.67 -41.59
N PRO A 166 43.70 24.66 -42.31
CA PRO A 166 42.57 25.63 -42.06
C PRO A 166 41.61 25.97 -43.28
N LYS A 167 40.70 26.97 -43.08
CA LYS A 167 39.97 27.90 -44.01
C LYS A 167 38.60 27.43 -44.58
N VAL A 168 37.54 28.23 -44.78
CA VAL A 168 37.38 29.64 -45.25
C VAL A 168 36.10 30.31 -44.67
N GLU A 169 36.13 31.64 -44.61
CA GLU A 169 35.17 32.68 -44.20
C GLU A 169 33.84 32.76 -44.99
N ILE A 170 32.82 33.44 -44.43
CA ILE A 170 32.23 34.74 -44.90
C ILE A 170 30.95 35.03 -44.06
N GLU A 171 30.94 36.14 -43.31
CA GLU A 171 29.74 36.87 -42.82
C GLU A 171 29.41 38.04 -43.80
N PRO A 172 28.52 39.04 -43.55
CA PRO A 172 27.48 39.26 -42.52
C PRO A 172 26.16 39.84 -43.12
N VAL A 173 25.24 40.31 -42.27
CA VAL A 173 24.35 41.52 -42.37
C VAL A 173 23.01 41.21 -41.67
N THR A 174 22.40 41.97 -40.75
CA THR A 174 22.66 43.20 -39.95
C THR A 174 21.51 43.34 -38.94
N GLU A 175 21.81 43.87 -37.74
CA GLU A 175 21.08 44.90 -36.94
C GLU A 175 19.55 44.74 -36.66
N SER A 176 18.98 45.08 -35.51
CA SER A 176 19.33 46.14 -34.55
C SER A 176 18.56 46.01 -33.22
N ARG A 177 19.13 46.70 -32.22
CA ARG A 177 18.83 46.84 -30.79
C ARG A 177 17.82 47.96 -30.56
N THR A 178 17.02 47.92 -29.49
CA THR A 178 16.80 49.09 -28.61
C THR A 178 16.11 48.73 -27.28
N LYS A 179 16.77 49.09 -26.18
CA LYS A 179 16.20 49.35 -24.84
C LYS A 179 15.83 50.84 -24.80
N VAL A 180 14.72 51.23 -24.16
CA VAL A 180 14.64 52.47 -23.35
C VAL A 180 13.59 52.27 -22.25
N GLU A 181 14.00 52.56 -21.02
CA GLU A 181 13.21 52.81 -19.81
C GLU A 181 12.31 54.05 -19.98
N ILE A 182 11.19 54.13 -19.24
CA ILE A 182 10.65 55.35 -18.60
C ILE A 182 9.56 54.86 -17.61
N GLU A 183 9.78 55.04 -16.31
CA GLU A 183 8.70 55.46 -15.42
C GLU A 183 8.72 56.99 -15.33
N PRO A 184 7.57 57.64 -15.02
CA PRO A 184 7.46 58.09 -13.63
C PRO A 184 6.03 58.02 -13.03
N SER A 185 6.02 57.66 -11.74
CA SER A 185 5.34 58.39 -10.66
C SER A 185 3.80 58.26 -10.48
N CYS A 186 3.46 57.35 -9.56
CA CYS A 186 2.82 57.59 -8.25
C CYS A 186 1.36 58.08 -8.16
N SER A 187 0.48 57.24 -7.56
CA SER A 187 -0.23 57.63 -6.33
C SER A 187 -0.70 56.41 -5.50
N LYS A 188 0.07 56.16 -4.44
CA LYS A 188 -0.40 56.02 -3.05
C LYS A 188 -1.72 55.27 -2.78
N ALA A 189 -1.61 54.02 -2.33
CA ALA A 189 -2.48 53.43 -1.30
C ALA A 189 -1.77 52.26 -0.59
N GLU A 190 -1.11 52.61 0.51
CA GLU A 190 -0.94 51.87 1.76
C GLU A 190 -0.37 50.45 1.75
N LEU A 191 0.87 50.38 2.25
CA LEU A 191 1.62 49.21 2.68
C LEU A 191 0.80 48.28 3.60
N LYS A 192 0.87 46.97 3.30
CA LYS A 192 1.04 45.96 4.35
C LYS A 192 2.41 45.32 4.19
N VAL A 193 3.29 45.83 5.05
CA VAL A 193 4.62 45.33 5.37
C VAL A 193 4.57 43.82 5.57
N GLU A 194 5.42 43.12 4.82
CA GLU A 194 5.92 41.79 5.19
C GLU A 194 6.51 41.90 6.60
N THR A 195 5.71 41.53 7.58
CA THR A 195 6.24 41.29 8.92
C THR A 195 6.79 39.88 8.89
N GLU A 196 8.08 39.75 9.13
CA GLU A 196 8.69 38.49 9.52
C GLU A 196 7.77 37.78 10.52
N PRO A 197 7.55 36.46 10.40
CA PRO A 197 6.64 35.76 11.30
C PRO A 197 7.24 35.78 12.71
N ALA A 198 6.80 36.75 13.50
CA ALA A 198 7.16 36.93 14.89
C ALA A 198 6.78 35.66 15.66
N GLN A 199 7.79 34.89 16.03
CA GLN A 199 7.79 33.88 17.09
C GLN A 199 6.55 33.00 17.12
N ALA A 200 6.34 32.18 16.09
CA ALA A 200 5.44 31.04 16.22
C ALA A 200 5.93 30.18 17.40
N ASP A 201 5.13 30.13 18.47
CA ASP A 201 5.50 29.46 19.72
C ASP A 201 5.69 27.95 19.46
N VAL A 202 6.94 27.54 19.26
CA VAL A 202 7.32 26.18 18.86
C VAL A 202 7.25 25.26 20.08
N PHE A 203 6.39 24.25 20.01
CA PHE A 203 6.27 23.23 21.06
C PHE A 203 7.38 22.18 20.98
N ILE A 204 7.59 21.57 19.81
CA ILE A 204 8.64 20.57 19.59
C ILE A 204 9.15 20.63 18.15
N LYS A 205 10.43 20.30 17.97
CA LYS A 205 11.04 20.13 16.65
C LYS A 205 11.04 18.64 16.31
N LEU A 206 10.77 18.24 15.07
CA LEU A 206 10.86 16.84 14.62
C LEU A 206 11.89 16.73 13.50
N PRO A 207 12.93 15.88 13.64
CA PRO A 207 14.01 15.83 12.67
C PRO A 207 13.56 15.17 11.37
N LEU A 208 13.90 15.80 10.25
CA LEU A 208 13.57 15.35 8.91
C LEU A 208 14.77 14.68 8.24
N ILE A 209 14.51 13.99 7.13
CA ILE A 209 15.52 13.25 6.37
C ILE A 209 16.53 14.16 5.66
N ASN A 210 16.12 15.39 5.31
CA ASN A 210 16.96 16.38 4.66
C ASN A 210 17.91 17.12 5.63
N GLY A 211 17.86 16.80 6.92
CA GLY A 211 18.65 17.46 7.97
C GLY A 211 17.95 18.63 8.65
N ASP A 212 16.84 19.12 8.09
CA ASP A 212 16.04 20.17 8.69
C ASP A 212 15.13 19.63 9.81
N ASP A 213 14.59 20.54 10.62
CA ASP A 213 13.60 20.24 11.65
C ASP A 213 12.22 20.75 11.22
N TYR A 214 11.20 19.90 11.34
CA TYR A 214 9.81 20.31 11.27
C TYR A 214 9.39 20.93 12.60
N LEU A 215 8.96 22.20 12.56
CA LEU A 215 8.53 22.94 13.74
C LEU A 215 7.05 22.70 14.01
N VAL A 216 6.74 22.03 15.12
CA VAL A 216 5.37 21.86 15.60
C VAL A 216 5.02 23.05 16.49
N THR A 217 4.10 23.91 16.05
CA THR A 217 3.62 25.07 16.81
C THR A 217 2.60 24.67 17.87
N LYS A 218 2.47 25.45 18.95
CA LYS A 218 1.43 25.23 19.97
C LYS A 218 0.01 25.31 19.40
N GLU A 219 -0.22 26.12 18.38
CA GLU A 219 -1.50 26.18 17.66
C GLU A 219 -1.83 24.83 17.01
N TYR A 220 -0.86 24.24 16.32
CA TYR A 220 -1.04 22.92 15.70
C TYR A 220 -1.28 21.81 16.73
N VAL A 221 -0.65 21.90 17.91
CA VAL A 221 -0.94 20.98 19.04
C VAL A 221 -2.38 21.16 19.52
N LYS A 222 -2.89 22.38 19.56
CA LYS A 222 -4.28 22.66 19.95
C LYS A 222 -5.28 22.07 18.96
N GLU A 223 -5.04 22.23 17.66
CA GLU A 223 -5.85 21.59 16.60
C GLU A 223 -5.88 20.05 16.76
N LEU A 224 -4.73 19.44 17.02
CA LEU A 224 -4.64 17.99 17.23
C LEU A 224 -5.37 17.55 18.52
N LYS A 225 -5.34 18.34 19.59
CA LYS A 225 -6.11 18.05 20.81
C LYS A 225 -7.62 18.07 20.58
N GLU A 226 -8.10 18.97 19.71
CA GLU A 226 -9.52 19.04 19.35
C GLU A 226 -9.95 17.84 18.50
N LEU A 227 -9.11 17.40 17.56
CA LEU A 227 -9.38 16.25 16.69
C LEU A 227 -9.26 14.90 17.41
N TYR A 228 -8.36 14.78 18.38
CA TYR A 228 -8.02 13.52 19.05
C TYR A 228 -8.16 13.63 20.59
N PRO A 229 -9.40 13.77 21.13
CA PRO A 229 -9.62 14.08 22.55
C PRO A 229 -9.25 12.93 23.50
N ALA A 230 -9.12 11.70 23.00
CA ALA A 230 -8.80 10.52 23.80
C ALA A 230 -7.28 10.28 23.98
N VAL A 231 -6.42 11.11 23.38
CA VAL A 231 -4.97 10.92 23.34
C VAL A 231 -4.26 12.10 23.98
N ASP A 232 -3.22 11.82 24.77
CA ASP A 232 -2.25 12.84 25.18
C ASP A 232 -1.35 13.20 23.98
N VAL A 233 -1.78 14.20 23.21
CA VAL A 233 -1.10 14.68 22.01
C VAL A 233 0.32 15.17 22.29
N GLU A 234 0.56 15.81 23.43
CA GLU A 234 1.87 16.35 23.79
C GLU A 234 2.88 15.22 24.04
N GLN A 235 2.47 14.22 24.83
CA GLN A 235 3.31 13.05 25.07
C GLN A 235 3.49 12.23 23.79
N ALA A 236 2.46 12.10 22.94
CA ALA A 236 2.57 11.43 21.65
C ALA A 236 3.62 12.09 20.74
N LEU A 237 3.66 13.43 20.68
CA LEU A 237 4.67 14.17 19.92
C LEU A 237 6.10 13.99 20.47
N ARG A 238 6.27 13.91 21.79
CA ARG A 238 7.57 13.57 22.41
C ARG A 238 8.02 12.15 22.05
N ASN A 239 7.10 11.20 22.06
CA ASN A 239 7.38 9.81 21.65
C ASN A 239 7.76 9.74 20.16
N MET A 240 7.08 10.49 19.30
CA MET A 240 7.42 10.61 17.88
C MET A 240 8.84 11.16 17.69
N ARG A 241 9.23 12.20 18.44
CA ARG A 241 10.59 12.76 18.39
C ARG A 241 11.62 11.69 18.76
N GLY A 242 11.46 11.02 19.90
CA GLY A 242 12.38 9.97 20.33
C GLY A 242 12.47 8.79 19.35
N TRP A 243 11.36 8.45 18.69
CA TRP A 243 11.34 7.43 17.65
C TRP A 243 12.13 7.85 16.41
N LEU A 244 11.99 9.11 15.96
CA LEU A 244 12.74 9.63 14.81
C LEU A 244 14.24 9.76 15.11
N ASP A 245 14.61 10.11 16.34
CA ASP A 245 16.01 10.16 16.79
C ASP A 245 16.63 8.75 16.81
N SER A 246 15.89 7.76 17.32
CA SER A 246 16.34 6.36 17.39
C SER A 246 16.33 5.63 16.04
N ASN A 247 15.65 6.18 15.02
CA ASN A 247 15.52 5.58 13.70
C ASN A 247 15.91 6.56 12.57
N PRO A 248 17.21 6.88 12.40
CA PRO A 248 17.65 7.89 11.42
C PRO A 248 17.24 7.60 9.98
N ARG A 249 17.24 6.33 9.57
CA ARG A 249 16.79 5.87 8.23
C ARG A 249 15.28 6.05 8.00
N ASN A 250 14.50 6.20 9.07
CA ASN A 250 13.04 6.33 9.01
C ASN A 250 12.54 7.76 9.19
N LYS A 251 13.44 8.75 9.23
CA LYS A 251 13.10 10.17 9.26
C LYS A 251 12.21 10.51 8.06
N LYS A 252 11.29 11.45 8.25
CA LYS A 252 10.27 11.77 7.24
C LYS A 252 10.75 12.89 6.32
N THR A 253 10.16 12.93 5.13
CA THR A 253 10.29 14.08 4.23
C THR A 253 9.42 15.23 4.75
N PRO A 254 9.73 16.50 4.39
CA PRO A 254 8.88 17.65 4.75
C PRO A 254 7.41 17.47 4.33
N ARG A 255 7.18 16.83 3.17
CA ARG A 255 5.83 16.50 2.67
C ARG A 255 5.14 15.39 3.46
N GLY A 256 5.90 14.44 4.01
CA GLY A 256 5.38 13.24 4.68
C GLY A 256 5.16 13.37 6.19
N ILE A 257 5.75 14.38 6.84
CA ILE A 257 5.75 14.50 8.30
C ILE A 257 4.35 14.70 8.89
N LYS A 258 3.48 15.49 8.24
CA LYS A 258 2.09 15.69 8.68
C LYS A 258 1.29 14.38 8.68
N ARG A 259 1.44 13.55 7.63
CA ARG A 259 0.81 12.21 7.54
C ARG A 259 1.32 11.26 8.61
N PHE A 260 2.60 11.37 8.96
CA PHE A 260 3.19 10.60 10.05
C PHE A 260 2.58 10.97 11.40
N ILE A 261 2.44 12.26 11.70
CA ILE A 261 1.85 12.75 12.96
C ILE A 261 0.40 12.28 13.09
N THR A 262 -0.45 12.55 12.10
CA THR A 262 -1.87 12.18 12.16
C THR A 262 -2.07 10.67 12.25
N GLY A 263 -1.33 9.90 11.44
CA GLY A 263 -1.40 8.43 11.48
C GLY A 263 -0.86 7.81 12.77
N TRP A 264 0.05 8.47 13.48
CA TRP A 264 0.51 8.03 14.79
C TRP A 264 -0.54 8.30 15.87
N ILE A 265 -1.07 9.52 15.93
CA ILE A 265 -2.07 9.91 16.95
C ILE A 265 -3.37 9.10 16.78
N SER A 266 -3.83 8.88 15.54
CA SER A 266 -5.01 8.03 15.28
C SER A 266 -4.85 6.62 15.86
N ARG A 267 -3.66 6.00 15.71
CA ARG A 267 -3.41 4.66 16.25
C ARG A 267 -3.32 4.65 17.78
N GLU A 268 -2.80 5.71 18.38
CA GLU A 268 -2.80 5.87 19.83
C GLU A 268 -4.23 6.05 20.37
N GLN A 269 -5.11 6.72 19.62
CA GLN A 269 -6.53 6.82 19.94
C GLN A 269 -7.22 5.45 19.88
N ASP A 270 -6.93 4.65 18.86
CA ASP A 270 -7.53 3.32 18.70
C ASP A 270 -7.03 2.29 19.72
N LYS A 271 -5.86 2.53 20.32
CA LYS A 271 -5.30 1.72 21.42
C LYS A 271 -5.86 2.10 22.79
N ALA A 272 -6.42 3.30 22.95
CA ALA A 272 -7.02 3.71 24.21
C ALA A 272 -8.11 2.70 24.59
N PRO A 273 -8.16 2.22 25.86
CA PRO A 273 -9.17 1.25 26.26
C PRO A 273 -10.55 1.78 25.91
N ARG A 274 -11.30 1.04 25.09
CA ARG A 274 -12.72 1.33 24.89
C ARG A 274 -13.34 1.38 26.28
N VAL A 275 -13.96 2.52 26.62
CA VAL A 275 -14.76 2.65 27.84
C VAL A 275 -15.66 1.41 27.87
N PRO A 276 -15.63 0.58 28.93
CA PRO A 276 -16.44 -0.63 28.95
C PRO A 276 -17.89 -0.19 28.76
N ASP A 277 -18.52 -0.70 27.70
CA ASP A 277 -19.97 -0.61 27.56
C ASP A 277 -20.60 -1.01 28.89
N LYS A 278 -21.59 -0.25 29.37
CA LYS A 278 -22.39 -0.64 30.54
C LYS A 278 -22.73 -2.13 30.41
N PRO A 279 -22.53 -2.95 31.45
CA PRO A 279 -22.71 -4.38 31.35
C PRO A 279 -24.11 -4.65 30.80
N LYS A 280 -24.17 -5.24 29.60
CA LYS A 280 -25.44 -5.71 29.04
C LYS A 280 -26.04 -6.68 30.06
N PRO A 281 -27.33 -6.58 30.40
CA PRO A 281 -27.94 -7.51 31.33
C PRO A 281 -27.71 -8.91 30.77
N VAL A 282 -27.04 -9.74 31.56
CA VAL A 282 -26.77 -11.14 31.25
C VAL A 282 -28.13 -11.78 30.99
N SER A 283 -28.44 -12.10 29.73
CA SER A 283 -29.61 -12.91 29.43
C SER A 283 -29.36 -14.25 30.11
N GLN A 284 -30.15 -14.58 31.14
CA GLN A 284 -30.09 -15.87 31.79
C GLN A 284 -30.31 -16.95 30.71
N ASN A 285 -29.24 -17.66 30.36
CA ASN A 285 -29.32 -18.83 29.49
C ASN A 285 -30.26 -19.83 30.17
N ARG A 286 -31.48 -19.98 29.61
CA ARG A 286 -32.54 -20.88 30.11
C ARG A 286 -32.12 -22.35 30.19
N PHE A 287 -30.96 -22.70 29.64
CA PHE A 287 -30.45 -24.07 29.53
C PHE A 287 -29.60 -24.57 30.71
N ASN A 288 -29.13 -23.70 31.62
CA ASN A 288 -28.21 -24.10 32.70
C ASN A 288 -28.84 -24.18 34.11
N ASN A 289 -30.18 -24.12 34.22
CA ASN A 289 -30.90 -24.22 35.50
C ASN A 289 -31.17 -25.67 35.95
N PHE A 290 -30.19 -26.57 35.82
CA PHE A 290 -30.36 -27.98 36.23
C PHE A 290 -30.32 -28.16 37.76
N HIS A 291 -29.65 -27.26 38.49
CA HIS A 291 -29.50 -27.33 39.95
C HIS A 291 -30.60 -26.62 40.74
N GLN A 292 -31.52 -25.90 40.06
CA GLN A 292 -32.62 -25.15 40.71
C GLN A 292 -33.98 -25.83 40.61
N ARG A 293 -34.03 -27.10 40.17
CA ARG A 293 -35.24 -27.90 40.22
C ARG A 293 -35.29 -28.64 41.55
N ASP A 294 -35.73 -27.95 42.59
CA ASP A 294 -36.17 -28.63 43.80
C ASP A 294 -37.48 -29.35 43.46
N TYR A 295 -37.39 -30.65 43.20
CA TYR A 295 -38.57 -31.48 42.99
C TYR A 295 -39.24 -31.73 44.35
N ASP A 296 -40.47 -31.25 44.52
CA ASP A 296 -41.31 -31.64 45.65
C ASP A 296 -41.87 -33.05 45.40
N PHE A 297 -41.13 -34.05 45.84
CA PHE A 297 -41.50 -35.45 45.69
C PHE A 297 -42.81 -35.80 46.39
N ALA A 298 -43.19 -35.08 47.45
CA ALA A 298 -44.43 -35.33 48.17
C ALA A 298 -45.67 -34.91 47.35
N GLU A 299 -45.55 -33.85 46.54
CA GLU A 299 -46.60 -33.45 45.61
C GLU A 299 -46.78 -34.48 44.49
N TYR A 300 -45.68 -34.99 43.93
CA TYR A 300 -45.71 -36.00 42.87
C TYR A 300 -46.33 -37.33 43.34
N GLU A 301 -45.99 -37.77 44.54
CA GLU A 301 -46.55 -38.98 45.14
C GLU A 301 -48.07 -38.85 45.35
N ARG A 302 -48.53 -37.68 45.81
CA ARG A 302 -49.97 -37.38 45.93
C ARG A 302 -50.70 -37.35 44.59
N GLN A 303 -50.04 -36.92 43.51
CA GLN A 303 -50.64 -36.93 42.16
C GLN A 303 -50.77 -38.35 41.60
N LEU A 304 -49.80 -39.23 41.88
CA LEU A 304 -49.84 -40.62 41.42
C LEU A 304 -50.91 -41.43 42.16
N LEU A 305 -51.05 -41.23 43.46
CA LEU A 305 -52.07 -41.90 44.29
C LEU A 305 -53.51 -41.45 44.00
N LYS A 306 -53.70 -40.31 43.32
CA LYS A 306 -55.03 -39.83 42.89
C LYS A 306 -55.45 -40.32 41.50
N ARG A 307 -54.63 -41.17 40.86
CA ARG A 307 -54.83 -41.61 39.47
C ARG A 307 -55.36 -43.05 39.33
N GLU A 308 -55.83 -43.65 40.42
CA GLU A 308 -56.69 -44.84 40.45
C GLU A 308 -58.11 -44.45 40.86
#